data_AF-A0A2M7E0Z3-F1
#
_entry.id   AF-A0A2M7E0Z3-F1
#
_cell.length_a   1.000
_cell.length_b   1.000
_cell.length_c   1.000
_cell.angle_alpha   90.00
_cell.angle_beta   90.00
_cell.angle_gamma   90.00
#
_symmetry.space_group_name_H-M   'P 1'
#
loop_
_entity.id
_entity.type
_entity.pdbx_description
1 polymer ?
#
loop_
_entity_poly.entity_id
_entity_poly.type
_entity_poly.pdbx_seq_one_letter_code
_entity_poly.pdbx_strand_id
1 'polypeptide(L)'
;MKGEKKKKIVKSIRINVDKCNGCRACEVICSSFHSNPKYSSNNPARSRIRVIRDPITDIFVPVYAGEYTVAECAGRDKYTIDGKEYDECAFCRASCPSRDLFKEPDSGLPLKCDMCESDPTLKMPMCVQWCLNDALLFEEREVEVEEEEKQEELELGLESLANKFGLNKIEDIIARMSQSKKA
;
A
#
# COMPACT_ATOMS: atom_id res chain seq x y z
N MET A 1 20.87 1.49 -26.78
CA MET A 1 19.74 2.07 -27.54
C MET A 1 18.94 2.89 -26.54
N LYS A 2 18.79 4.21 -26.74
CA LYS A 2 17.92 5.02 -25.88
C LYS A 2 16.48 4.60 -26.19
N GLY A 3 15.75 4.07 -25.20
CA GLY A 3 14.37 3.65 -25.36
C GLY A 3 13.49 4.80 -25.84
N GLU A 4 12.44 4.50 -26.60
CA GLU A 4 11.45 5.50 -27.01
C GLU A 4 10.84 6.14 -25.76
N LYS A 5 11.00 7.46 -25.63
CA LYS A 5 10.36 8.22 -24.56
C LYS A 5 8.87 8.33 -24.85
N LYS A 6 8.04 7.72 -24.01
CA LYS A 6 6.58 7.88 -24.05
C LYS A 6 6.13 8.86 -22.96
N LYS A 7 5.07 9.61 -23.25
CA LYS A 7 4.39 10.45 -22.25
C LYS A 7 3.55 9.55 -21.35
N LYS A 8 3.83 9.56 -20.05
CA LYS A 8 3.06 8.86 -19.01
C LYS A 8 2.40 9.87 -18.09
N ILE A 9 1.14 9.63 -17.75
CA ILE A 9 0.47 10.40 -16.68
C ILE A 9 0.94 9.82 -15.35
N VAL A 10 1.63 10.64 -14.57
CA VAL A 10 2.02 10.33 -13.19
C VAL A 10 0.96 10.87 -12.27
N LYS A 11 0.41 9.98 -11.43
CA LYS A 11 -0.54 10.30 -10.38
C LYS A 11 0.21 10.51 -9.07
N SER A 12 -0.09 11.57 -8.35
CA SER A 12 0.46 11.85 -7.03
C SER A 12 -0.63 12.21 -6.03
N ILE A 13 -0.43 11.81 -4.77
CA ILE A 13 -1.25 12.28 -3.66
C ILE A 13 -0.38 13.18 -2.81
N ARG A 14 -0.72 14.47 -2.77
CA ARG A 14 -0.10 15.43 -1.86
C ARG A 14 -0.74 15.27 -0.48
N ILE A 15 0.11 15.10 0.54
CA ILE A 15 -0.32 14.87 1.92
C ILE A 15 0.04 16.12 2.73
N ASN A 16 -0.96 16.82 3.23
CA ASN A 16 -0.80 17.93 4.16
C ASN A 16 -1.15 17.45 5.58
N VAL A 17 -0.12 17.12 6.35
CA VAL A 17 -0.27 16.56 7.70
C VAL A 17 -0.85 17.56 8.70
N ASP A 18 -0.66 18.87 8.50
CA ASP A 18 -1.22 19.92 9.35
C ASP A 18 -2.75 20.01 9.24
N LYS A 19 -3.30 19.51 8.14
CA LYS A 19 -4.75 19.36 7.94
C LYS A 19 -5.26 17.99 8.40
N CYS A 20 -4.41 17.05 8.82
CA CYS A 20 -4.90 15.76 9.27
C CYS A 20 -5.47 15.86 10.70
N ASN A 21 -6.71 15.44 10.89
CA ASN A 21 -7.34 15.40 12.22
C ASN A 21 -7.32 13.99 12.86
N GLY A 22 -6.60 13.03 12.24
CA GLY A 22 -6.45 11.67 12.77
C GLY A 22 -7.73 10.83 12.81
N CYS A 23 -8.77 11.16 12.03
CA CYS A 23 -10.05 10.44 12.05
C CYS A 23 -9.98 9.01 11.49
N ARG A 24 -8.94 8.69 10.69
CA ARG A 24 -8.72 7.39 10.04
C ARG A 24 -9.85 6.96 9.07
N ALA A 25 -10.67 7.90 8.59
CA ALA A 25 -11.68 7.64 7.57
C ALA A 25 -11.07 7.07 6.27
N CYS A 26 -9.88 7.54 5.92
CA CYS A 26 -9.10 7.01 4.79
C CYS A 26 -8.76 5.52 4.95
N GLU A 27 -8.49 5.05 6.17
CA GLU A 27 -8.17 3.65 6.41
C GLU A 27 -9.41 2.76 6.20
N VAL A 28 -10.54 3.20 6.78
CA VAL A 28 -11.83 2.51 6.70
C VAL A 28 -12.26 2.37 5.25
N ILE A 29 -12.37 3.48 4.51
CA ILE A 29 -12.89 3.43 3.14
C ILE A 29 -11.96 2.66 2.20
N CYS A 30 -10.65 2.76 2.37
CA CYS A 30 -9.70 2.02 1.55
C CYS A 30 -9.84 0.52 1.79
N SER A 31 -9.94 0.07 3.04
CA SER A 31 -10.17 -1.35 3.34
C SER A 31 -11.53 -1.85 2.85
N SER A 32 -12.56 -1.00 2.94
CA SER A 32 -13.91 -1.30 2.45
C SER A 32 -13.96 -1.45 0.94
N PHE A 33 -13.29 -0.55 0.22
CA PHE A 33 -13.18 -0.62 -1.23
C PHE A 33 -12.46 -1.88 -1.72
N HIS A 34 -11.52 -2.42 -0.93
CA HIS A 34 -10.75 -3.61 -1.27
C HIS A 34 -11.29 -4.89 -0.63
N SER A 35 -12.45 -4.86 0.04
CA SER A 35 -13.09 -6.09 0.48
C SER A 35 -13.59 -6.87 -0.74
N ASN A 36 -13.73 -8.19 -0.61
CA ASN A 36 -14.30 -9.03 -1.65
C ASN A 36 -15.52 -9.79 -1.10
N PRO A 37 -16.75 -9.50 -1.53
CA PRO A 37 -17.14 -8.49 -2.53
C PRO A 37 -16.86 -7.04 -2.10
N LYS A 38 -16.75 -6.12 -3.05
CA LYS A 38 -16.48 -4.68 -2.81
C LYS A 38 -17.49 -4.09 -1.82
N TYR A 39 -17.02 -3.39 -0.79
CA TYR A 39 -17.79 -2.80 0.31
C TYR A 39 -18.51 -3.76 1.27
N SER A 40 -18.34 -5.08 1.13
CA SER A 40 -19.01 -6.07 2.00
C SER A 40 -18.55 -6.02 3.47
N SER A 41 -17.33 -5.54 3.72
CA SER A 41 -16.76 -5.43 5.06
C SER A 41 -15.69 -4.33 5.07
N ASN A 42 -15.21 -3.95 6.25
CA ASN A 42 -14.05 -3.06 6.37
C ASN A 42 -13.15 -3.55 7.50
N ASN A 43 -11.84 -3.35 7.34
CA ASN A 43 -10.84 -3.67 8.35
C ASN A 43 -9.62 -2.76 8.13
N PRO A 44 -9.40 -1.74 8.98
CA PRO A 44 -8.26 -0.82 8.85
C PRO A 44 -6.89 -1.51 8.79
N ALA A 45 -6.73 -2.72 9.35
CA ALA A 45 -5.49 -3.48 9.24
C ALA A 45 -5.17 -3.88 7.78
N ARG A 46 -6.19 -4.06 6.94
CA ARG A 46 -6.09 -4.35 5.50
C ARG A 46 -5.99 -3.10 4.61
N SER A 47 -5.87 -1.92 5.21
CA SER A 47 -5.85 -0.66 4.47
C SER A 47 -4.49 -0.39 3.81
N ARG A 48 -4.53 0.11 2.58
CA ARG A 48 -3.34 0.52 1.80
C ARG A 48 -2.88 1.95 2.14
N ILE A 49 -3.55 2.61 3.08
CA ILE A 49 -3.12 3.85 3.75
C ILE A 49 -3.28 3.67 5.25
N ARG A 50 -2.28 4.07 6.04
CA ARG A 50 -2.26 3.92 7.51
C ARG A 50 -1.80 5.22 8.14
N VAL A 51 -2.52 5.71 9.15
CA VAL A 51 -2.24 6.97 9.84
C VAL A 51 -1.44 6.68 11.11
N ILE A 52 -0.22 7.19 11.16
CA ILE A 52 0.52 7.31 12.43
C ILE A 52 -0.19 8.39 13.23
N ARG A 53 -0.70 8.00 14.40
CA ARG A 53 -1.58 8.84 15.22
C ARG A 53 -1.12 8.82 16.66
N ASP A 54 -0.44 9.88 17.06
CA ASP A 54 -0.13 10.18 18.46
C ASP A 54 -0.62 11.58 18.81
N PRO A 55 -1.81 11.70 19.45
CA PRO A 55 -2.35 12.99 19.85
C PRO A 55 -1.56 13.71 20.94
N ILE A 56 -0.73 13.00 21.72
CA ILE A 56 0.03 13.61 22.82
C ILE A 56 1.21 14.41 22.25
N THR A 57 1.82 13.91 21.18
CA THR A 57 2.96 14.53 20.50
C THR A 57 2.57 15.29 19.21
N ASP A 58 1.26 15.44 18.96
CA ASP A 58 0.70 16.12 17.79
C ASP A 58 1.18 15.51 16.45
N ILE A 59 1.20 14.18 16.36
CA ILE A 59 1.63 13.44 15.17
C ILE A 59 0.41 12.81 14.49
N PHE A 60 0.10 13.28 13.28
CA PHE A 60 -0.97 12.77 12.42
C PHE A 60 -0.47 12.61 10.98
N VAL A 61 0.19 11.48 10.70
CA VAL A 61 0.86 11.27 9.41
C VAL A 61 0.22 10.09 8.65
N PRO A 62 -0.54 10.35 7.58
CA PRO A 62 -0.97 9.31 6.65
C PRO A 62 0.21 8.78 5.83
N VAL A 63 0.42 7.47 5.86
CA VAL A 63 1.47 6.75 5.12
C VAL A 63 0.83 5.74 4.19
N TYR A 64 1.20 5.77 2.92
CA TYR A 64 0.69 4.85 1.91
C TYR A 64 1.57 3.62 1.77
N ALA A 65 0.94 2.47 1.57
CA ALA A 65 1.61 1.25 1.17
C ALA A 65 2.41 1.48 -0.12
N GLY A 66 3.64 0.97 -0.15
CA GLY A 66 4.57 1.03 -1.27
C GLY A 66 5.00 -0.38 -1.68
N GLU A 67 6.28 -0.54 -1.99
CA GLU A 67 6.81 -1.81 -2.50
C GLU A 67 6.97 -2.88 -1.42
N TYR A 68 6.92 -4.14 -1.86
CA TYR A 68 7.31 -5.28 -1.05
C TYR A 68 8.83 -5.36 -0.93
N THR A 69 9.34 -5.72 0.25
CA THR A 69 10.75 -6.04 0.46
C THR A 69 10.88 -7.38 1.15
N VAL A 70 11.82 -8.19 0.68
CA VAL A 70 12.11 -9.52 1.22
C VAL A 70 12.89 -9.43 2.53
N ALA A 71 13.72 -8.38 2.70
CA ALA A 71 14.62 -8.22 3.82
C ALA A 71 14.42 -6.88 4.53
N GLU A 72 14.84 -6.84 5.79
CA GLU A 72 14.94 -5.61 6.55
C GLU A 72 16.20 -4.82 6.17
N CYS A 73 16.18 -3.52 6.44
CA CYS A 73 17.36 -2.68 6.31
C CYS A 73 18.42 -3.08 7.35
N ALA A 74 19.71 -2.95 7.01
CA ALA A 74 20.81 -3.23 7.94
C ALA A 74 20.81 -2.31 9.17
N GLY A 75 20.27 -1.10 9.02
CA GLY A 75 19.98 -0.17 10.10
C GLY A 75 18.62 0.47 9.86
N ARG A 76 17.88 0.70 10.94
CA ARG A 76 16.57 1.34 10.90
C ARG A 76 16.70 2.78 11.37
N ASP A 77 15.98 3.68 10.70
CA ASP A 77 16.03 5.10 10.94
C ASP A 77 14.92 5.55 11.91
N LYS A 78 15.24 6.56 12.72
CA LYS A 78 14.30 7.28 13.57
C LYS A 78 14.55 8.77 13.40
N TYR A 79 13.50 9.55 13.22
CA TYR A 79 13.61 10.98 12.94
C TYR A 79 13.13 11.84 14.09
N THR A 80 13.83 12.94 14.32
CA THR A 80 13.32 14.10 15.05
C THR A 80 13.20 15.24 14.05
N ILE A 81 11.99 15.75 13.83
CA ILE A 81 11.72 16.83 12.88
C ILE A 81 10.89 17.88 13.62
N ASP A 82 11.36 19.13 13.61
CA ASP A 82 10.70 20.26 14.27
C ASP A 82 10.32 20.00 15.74
N GLY A 83 11.19 19.28 16.46
CA GLY A 83 11.00 18.92 17.87
C GLY A 83 10.06 17.74 18.13
N LYS A 84 9.46 17.15 17.09
CA LYS A 84 8.64 15.93 17.20
C LYS A 84 9.50 14.70 16.96
N GLU A 85 9.45 13.73 17.87
CA GLU A 85 10.07 12.42 17.69
C GLU A 85 9.10 11.45 17.01
N TYR A 86 9.48 10.92 15.85
CA TYR A 86 8.71 9.92 15.13
C TYR A 86 9.18 8.52 15.48
N ASP A 87 8.30 7.54 15.29
CA ASP A 87 8.64 6.13 15.44
C ASP A 87 9.75 5.68 14.47
N GLU A 88 10.44 4.61 14.84
CA GLU A 88 11.37 3.92 13.93
C GLU A 88 10.64 3.50 12.64
N CYS A 89 11.26 3.74 11.48
CA CYS A 89 10.68 3.47 10.16
C CYS A 89 9.34 4.20 9.86
N ALA A 90 8.97 5.26 10.59
CA ALA A 90 7.66 5.92 10.48
C ALA A 90 7.25 6.28 9.04
N PHE A 91 8.17 6.84 8.26
CA PHE A 91 7.90 7.28 6.89
C PHE A 91 8.10 6.17 5.84
N CYS A 92 8.50 4.98 6.26
CA CYS A 92 8.73 3.86 5.35
C CYS A 92 7.41 3.33 4.81
N ARG A 93 7.32 3.22 3.48
CA ARG A 93 6.14 2.70 2.76
C ARG A 93 6.19 1.20 2.54
N ALA A 94 7.32 0.55 2.78
CA ALA A 94 7.53 -0.82 2.39
C ALA A 94 6.64 -1.80 3.15
N SER A 95 6.10 -2.80 2.45
CA SER A 95 5.58 -4.02 3.06
C SER A 95 6.78 -4.86 3.49
N CYS A 96 7.25 -4.61 4.72
CA CYS A 96 8.53 -5.07 5.25
C CYS A 96 8.32 -6.18 6.30
N PRO A 97 9.19 -7.20 6.38
CA PRO A 97 9.11 -8.20 7.45
C PRO A 97 9.19 -7.61 8.88
N SER A 98 9.77 -6.42 9.07
CA SER A 98 10.00 -5.82 10.39
C SER A 98 8.78 -5.40 11.20
N ARG A 99 7.60 -5.24 10.58
CA ARG A 99 6.37 -4.71 11.21
C ARG A 99 5.13 -5.15 10.45
N ASP A 100 3.94 -5.11 11.06
CA ASP A 100 2.70 -5.60 10.42
C ASP A 100 2.03 -4.62 9.44
N LEU A 101 2.54 -3.39 9.33
CA LEU A 101 2.00 -2.40 8.42
C LEU A 101 2.13 -2.86 6.96
N PHE A 102 1.06 -2.62 6.19
CA PHE A 102 0.95 -2.96 4.77
C PHE A 102 1.08 -4.46 4.47
N LYS A 103 0.57 -5.29 5.38
CA LYS A 103 0.39 -6.72 5.19
C LYS A 103 -1.04 -7.13 5.55
N GLU A 104 -1.54 -8.15 4.86
CA GLU A 104 -2.79 -8.79 5.25
C GLU A 104 -2.64 -9.40 6.66
N PRO A 105 -3.55 -9.11 7.61
CA PRO A 105 -3.38 -9.47 9.01
C PRO A 105 -3.48 -10.96 9.30
N ASP A 106 -4.04 -11.73 8.37
CA ASP A 106 -4.21 -13.19 8.47
C ASP A 106 -3.07 -13.95 7.78
N SER A 107 -2.73 -13.57 6.54
CA SER A 107 -1.79 -14.29 5.69
C SER A 107 -0.38 -13.69 5.71
N GLY A 108 -0.25 -12.41 6.05
CA GLY A 108 0.99 -11.65 5.93
C GLY A 108 1.34 -11.25 4.50
N LEU A 109 0.43 -11.41 3.53
CA LEU A 109 0.65 -11.02 2.14
C LEU A 109 0.84 -9.51 2.01
N PRO A 110 1.74 -9.04 1.11
CA PRO A 110 2.00 -7.62 0.96
C PRO A 110 0.79 -6.88 0.39
N LEU A 111 0.47 -5.74 1.01
CA LEU A 111 -0.49 -4.78 0.49
C LEU A 111 0.26 -3.65 -0.22
N LYS A 112 -0.23 -3.24 -1.40
CA LYS A 112 0.31 -2.12 -2.17
C LYS A 112 -0.82 -1.16 -2.56
N CYS A 113 -0.59 0.14 -2.46
CA CYS A 113 -1.54 1.13 -2.95
C CYS A 113 -1.52 1.14 -4.48
N ASP A 114 -2.68 0.93 -5.08
CA ASP A 114 -2.93 0.85 -6.52
C ASP A 114 -3.53 2.14 -7.08
N MET A 115 -3.56 3.23 -6.30
CA MET A 115 -4.27 4.47 -6.62
C MET A 115 -5.76 4.29 -6.96
N CYS A 116 -6.38 3.22 -6.47
CA CYS A 116 -7.73 2.80 -6.84
C CYS A 116 -7.92 2.66 -8.37
N GLU A 117 -6.90 2.18 -9.08
CA GLU A 117 -6.95 1.79 -10.49
C GLU A 117 -7.72 0.46 -10.68
N SER A 118 -8.92 0.36 -10.08
CA SER A 118 -9.80 -0.81 -10.23
C SER A 118 -10.51 -0.84 -11.59
N ASP A 119 -11.36 -1.84 -11.81
CA ASP A 119 -12.34 -1.86 -12.91
C ASP A 119 -13.77 -1.56 -12.37
N PRO A 120 -14.43 -0.47 -12.81
CA PRO A 120 -13.88 0.64 -13.59
C PRO A 120 -12.92 1.49 -12.74
N THR A 121 -12.00 2.19 -13.41
CA THR A 121 -11.02 3.06 -12.73
C THR A 121 -11.73 4.28 -12.17
N LEU A 122 -11.45 4.59 -10.91
CA LEU A 122 -12.01 5.78 -10.28
C LEU A 122 -11.31 7.05 -10.79
N LYS A 123 -12.07 8.13 -10.92
CA LYS A 123 -11.51 9.47 -11.22
C LYS A 123 -10.54 9.95 -10.15
N MET A 124 -10.72 9.50 -8.90
CA MET A 124 -9.91 9.90 -7.75
C MET A 124 -9.92 8.78 -6.70
N PRO A 125 -8.83 8.55 -5.95
CA PRO A 125 -8.78 7.53 -4.91
C PRO A 125 -9.81 7.74 -3.80
N MET A 126 -10.38 6.66 -3.27
CA MET A 126 -11.42 6.73 -2.22
C MET A 126 -10.96 7.42 -0.94
N CYS A 127 -9.69 7.24 -0.56
CA CYS A 127 -9.11 7.90 0.61
C CYS A 127 -9.08 9.43 0.48
N VAL A 128 -8.91 9.95 -0.74
CA VAL A 128 -8.96 11.39 -1.04
C VAL A 128 -10.41 11.86 -0.99
N GLN A 129 -11.34 11.15 -1.64
CA GLN A 129 -12.77 11.49 -1.63
C GLN A 129 -13.37 11.57 -0.22
N TRP A 130 -12.91 10.73 0.71
CA TRP A 130 -13.37 10.68 2.09
C TRP A 130 -12.58 11.59 3.05
N CYS A 131 -11.52 12.23 2.57
CA CYS A 131 -10.77 13.19 3.37
C CYS A 131 -11.44 14.57 3.32
N LEU A 132 -12.52 14.74 4.08
CA LEU A 132 -13.29 15.99 4.11
C LEU A 132 -12.52 17.23 4.61
N ASN A 133 -11.31 17.04 5.16
CA ASN A 133 -10.45 18.12 5.64
C ASN A 133 -9.34 18.50 4.65
N ASP A 134 -9.36 17.96 3.43
CA ASP A 134 -8.40 18.25 2.36
C ASP A 134 -6.93 18.01 2.76
N ALA A 135 -6.69 17.04 3.65
CA ALA A 135 -5.34 16.63 4.02
C ALA A 135 -4.69 15.74 2.95
N LEU A 136 -5.50 15.13 2.08
CA LEU A 136 -5.07 14.32 0.95
C LEU A 136 -5.58 14.98 -0.32
N LEU A 137 -4.70 15.28 -1.29
CA LEU A 137 -5.06 15.93 -2.54
C LEU A 137 -4.51 15.13 -3.72
N PHE A 138 -5.35 14.82 -4.70
CA PHE A 138 -4.98 14.06 -5.89
C PHE A 138 -4.58 14.99 -7.03
N GLU A 139 -3.41 14.73 -7.63
CA GLU A 139 -2.83 15.51 -8.72
C GLU A 139 -2.36 14.58 -9.84
N GLU A 140 -2.46 15.05 -11.09
CA GLU A 140 -1.97 14.35 -12.28
C GLU A 140 -1.02 15.26 -13.06
N ARG A 141 0.09 14.69 -13.56
CA ARG A 141 1.03 15.41 -14.43
C ARG A 141 1.58 14.51 -15.52
N GLU A 142 1.81 15.05 -16.71
CA GLU A 142 2.51 14.34 -17.79
C GLU A 142 4.03 14.38 -17.57
N VAL A 143 4.68 13.22 -17.67
CA VAL A 143 6.13 13.09 -17.60
C VAL A 143 6.63 12.19 -18.73
N GLU A 144 7.75 12.56 -19.35
CA GLU A 144 8.46 11.66 -20.27
C GLU A 144 9.26 10.63 -19.46
N VAL A 145 8.94 9.35 -19.63
CA VAL A 145 9.63 8.26 -18.93
C VAL A 145 9.92 7.11 -19.88
N GLU A 146 10.97 6.36 -19.56
CA GLU A 146 11.26 5.06 -20.16
C GLU A 146 10.28 4.02 -19.61
N GLU A 147 9.83 3.11 -20.46
CA GLU A 147 8.76 2.14 -20.14
C GLU A 147 9.31 1.06 -19.20
N GLU A 148 8.84 1.03 -17.95
CA GLU A 148 9.12 -0.04 -16.98
C GLU A 148 7.93 -1.02 -16.93
N GLU A 149 8.23 -2.32 -16.89
CA GLU A 149 7.22 -3.37 -16.70
C GLU A 149 6.61 -3.26 -15.30
N LYS A 150 5.27 -3.12 -15.22
CA LYS A 150 4.55 -3.17 -13.96
C LYS A 150 4.36 -4.64 -13.57
N GLN A 151 4.91 -5.06 -12.43
CA GLN A 151 4.60 -6.36 -11.84
C GLN A 151 3.16 -6.36 -11.29
N GLU A 152 2.40 -7.41 -11.57
CA GLU A 152 1.00 -7.53 -11.13
C GLU A 152 0.89 -7.88 -9.63
N GLU A 153 -0.23 -7.52 -8.99
CA GLU A 153 -0.45 -7.79 -7.55
C GLU A 153 -0.40 -9.30 -7.22
N LEU A 154 -0.92 -10.14 -8.13
CA LEU A 154 -0.89 -11.60 -7.97
C LEU A 154 0.54 -12.14 -7.99
N GLU A 155 1.38 -11.65 -8.90
CA GLU A 155 2.78 -12.06 -9.02
C GLU A 155 3.56 -11.69 -7.75
N LEU A 156 3.39 -10.47 -7.24
CA LEU A 156 3.99 -10.02 -5.97
C LEU A 156 3.54 -10.88 -4.79
N GLY A 157 2.27 -11.25 -4.72
CA GLY A 157 1.74 -12.13 -3.68
C GLY A 157 2.35 -13.54 -3.74
N LEU A 158 2.46 -14.11 -4.94
CA LEU A 158 3.08 -15.43 -5.15
C LEU A 158 4.58 -15.41 -4.85
N GLU A 159 5.29 -14.36 -5.27
CA GLU A 159 6.71 -14.16 -4.97
C GLU A 159 6.94 -14.05 -3.46
N SER A 160 6.11 -13.29 -2.74
CA SER A 160 6.19 -13.20 -1.28
C SER A 160 5.99 -14.55 -0.61
N LEU A 161 5.07 -15.39 -1.09
CA LEU A 161 4.88 -16.74 -0.56
C LEU A 161 6.09 -17.62 -0.89
N ALA A 162 6.63 -17.51 -2.11
CA ALA A 162 7.76 -18.31 -2.57
C ALA A 162 9.01 -18.02 -1.74
N ASN A 163 9.27 -16.74 -1.46
CA ASN A 163 10.37 -16.33 -0.59
C ASN A 163 10.23 -16.88 0.84
N LYS A 164 8.99 -17.03 1.34
CA LYS A 164 8.73 -17.49 2.71
C LYS A 164 8.69 -19.02 2.85
N PHE A 165 8.19 -19.73 1.85
CA PHE A 165 7.87 -21.17 1.96
C PHE A 165 8.57 -22.06 0.93
N GLY A 166 9.23 -21.47 -0.07
CA GLY A 166 9.86 -22.16 -1.20
C GLY A 166 8.90 -22.46 -2.36
N LEU A 167 9.37 -22.30 -3.61
CA LEU A 167 8.59 -22.49 -4.84
C LEU A 167 7.98 -23.89 -4.95
N ASN A 168 8.78 -24.94 -4.76
CA ASN A 168 8.32 -26.33 -4.88
C ASN A 168 7.09 -26.63 -4.00
N LYS A 169 7.08 -26.09 -2.77
CA LYS A 169 5.98 -26.29 -1.83
C LYS A 169 4.69 -25.60 -2.28
N ILE A 170 4.82 -24.44 -2.95
CA ILE A 170 3.68 -23.72 -3.53
C ILE A 170 3.11 -24.49 -4.72
N GLU A 171 3.98 -24.95 -5.62
CA GLU A 171 3.58 -25.78 -6.77
C GLU A 171 2.79 -27.02 -6.33
N ASP A 172 3.30 -27.75 -5.33
CA ASP A 172 2.65 -28.94 -4.77
C ASP A 172 1.26 -28.64 -4.17
N ILE A 173 1.08 -27.47 -3.53
CA ILE A 173 -0.21 -27.07 -2.95
C ILE A 173 -1.19 -26.68 -4.06
N ILE A 174 -0.74 -25.88 -5.03
CA ILE A 174 -1.57 -25.46 -6.17
C ILE A 174 -2.04 -26.68 -6.96
N ALA A 175 -1.14 -27.63 -7.25
CA ALA A 175 -1.48 -28.86 -7.95
C ALA A 175 -2.57 -29.66 -7.22
N ARG A 176 -2.46 -29.82 -5.90
CA ARG A 176 -3.48 -30.50 -5.07
C ARG A 176 -4.81 -29.75 -5.06
N MET A 177 -4.80 -28.42 -4.95
CA MET A 177 -6.02 -27.61 -4.99
C MET A 177 -6.73 -27.68 -6.35
N SER A 178 -5.98 -27.68 -7.45
CA SER A 178 -6.52 -27.85 -8.81
C SER A 178 -7.15 -29.22 -9.04
N GLN A 179 -6.60 -30.28 -8.43
CA GLN A 179 -7.19 -31.62 -8.49
C GLN A 179 -8.48 -31.70 -7.66
N SER A 180 -8.50 -31.10 -6.46
CA SER A 180 -9.68 -31.09 -5.59
C SER A 180 -10.86 -30.28 -6.13
N LYS A 181 -10.63 -29.28 -7.00
CA LYS A 181 -11.70 -28.48 -7.64
C LYS A 181 -12.29 -29.12 -8.91
N LYS A 182 -11.65 -30.17 -9.45
CA LYS A 182 -12.12 -30.93 -10.62
C LYS A 182 -12.95 -32.18 -10.22
N ALA A 183 -13.10 -32.43 -8.93
CA ALA A 183 -13.86 -33.54 -8.35
C ALA A 183 -15.24 -33.06 -7.86
#